data_AF-A0A8H5BSS7-F1
#
_entry.id   AF-A0A8H5BSS7-F1
#
_cell.length_a   1.000
_cell.length_b   1.000
_cell.length_c   1.000
_cell.angle_alpha   90.00
_cell.angle_beta   90.00
_cell.angle_gamma   90.00
#
_symmetry.space_group_name_H-M   'P 1'
#
loop_
_entity.id
_entity.type
_entity.pdbx_description
1 polymer ?
#
loop_
_entity_poly.entity_id
_entity_poly.type
_entity_poly.pdbx_seq_one_letter_code
_entity_poly.pdbx_strand_id
1 'polypeptide(L)'
;MANIGSAFLGDHARRIRHLSSSTHNSGSTGTPPSSPPPPGMIGRNSTSPLAQSFHDMDLDDGPSTSRSPSRPGTNNSNGSFGLSVDPRDLPPSAPRKPIDPQLALELRVRWLEALVLGLSGSTLKGKGKELGLGGGKGENLVRLAENVQGQLEAAVDGNEGLRKFMAQYDQHAHLLTSSFALSGVLQDEAPSYSDLSPEEIDAFLTEMEPDIRAADSDMREIDALVKKGVTSAGKLSDYETLQPRLDALLKANTADIELAASLERRIATLMQKHANSVDALSELFVAWDDAITGAEDSITQMEREKQERSRLGLE
;
A
#
# COMPACT_ATOMS: atom_id res chain seq x y z
N MET A 1 7.29 62.30 53.05
CA MET A 1 7.02 63.00 51.78
C MET A 1 7.09 61.98 50.65
N ALA A 2 6.15 62.05 49.71
CA ALA A 2 5.67 60.95 48.88
C ALA A 2 6.14 61.00 47.41
N ASN A 3 5.70 59.97 46.65
CA ASN A 3 5.57 59.80 45.18
C ASN A 3 6.72 59.02 44.52
N ILE A 4 6.59 57.81 43.92
CA ILE A 4 5.66 57.17 42.95
C ILE A 4 5.80 57.67 41.49
N GLY A 5 6.07 56.73 40.56
CA GLY A 5 5.80 56.76 39.10
C GLY A 5 7.00 56.28 38.25
N SER A 6 7.05 55.09 37.64
CA SER A 6 6.27 54.47 36.52
C SER A 6 6.52 55.06 35.12
N ALA A 7 7.08 54.24 34.19
CA ALA A 7 6.75 54.12 32.76
C ALA A 7 7.79 53.20 32.06
N PHE A 8 7.46 51.97 31.64
CA PHE A 8 6.93 51.55 30.32
C PHE A 8 7.87 51.75 29.10
N LEU A 9 8.28 50.60 28.54
CA LEU A 9 8.17 50.14 27.12
C LEU A 9 8.73 50.96 25.94
N GLY A 10 9.30 50.20 24.98
CA GLY A 10 9.46 50.58 23.57
C GLY A 10 10.93 50.61 23.14
N ASP A 11 11.50 49.53 22.63
CA ASP A 11 11.41 49.12 21.22
C ASP A 11 11.92 50.22 20.26
N HIS A 12 13.08 50.01 19.65
CA HIS A 12 13.38 50.49 18.29
C HIS A 12 14.65 49.86 17.73
N ALA A 13 14.44 48.75 17.02
CA ALA A 13 15.36 48.22 16.03
C ALA A 13 15.44 49.13 14.78
N ARG A 14 16.66 49.23 14.24
CA ARG A 14 17.03 49.39 12.81
C ARG A 14 16.59 50.67 12.06
N ARG A 15 17.60 51.44 11.62
CA ARG A 15 17.78 51.86 10.20
C ARG A 15 19.13 52.55 10.02
N ILE A 16 20.07 51.88 9.35
CA ILE A 16 21.21 52.54 8.70
C ILE A 16 20.91 52.54 7.20
N ARG A 17 20.64 53.73 6.67
CA ARG A 17 20.71 54.06 5.24
C ARG A 17 22.14 54.52 4.97
N HIS A 18 22.77 53.97 3.95
CA HIS A 18 23.73 54.74 3.15
C HIS A 18 23.48 54.43 1.67
N LEU A 19 23.19 55.49 0.92
CA LEU A 19 23.18 55.60 -0.54
C LEU A 19 24.35 56.51 -0.94
N SER A 20 24.98 56.22 -2.09
CA SER A 20 25.54 57.14 -3.12
C SER A 20 26.66 56.40 -3.90
N SER A 21 26.44 55.98 -5.16
CA SER A 21 26.80 56.64 -6.45
C SER A 21 28.32 56.60 -6.77
N SER A 22 28.85 56.31 -7.98
CA SER A 22 28.43 56.72 -9.33
C SER A 22 29.13 55.95 -10.50
N THR A 23 28.36 55.69 -11.57
CA THR A 23 28.60 55.91 -13.03
C THR A 23 29.86 55.43 -13.81
N HIS A 24 29.54 54.78 -14.95
CA HIS A 24 30.05 54.88 -16.34
C HIS A 24 30.90 53.75 -17.00
N ASN A 25 30.30 53.22 -18.08
CA ASN A 25 30.83 52.97 -19.44
C ASN A 25 31.20 51.55 -19.96
N SER A 26 30.44 51.15 -21.00
CA SER A 26 30.79 50.43 -22.25
C SER A 26 31.75 49.22 -22.29
N GLY A 27 31.21 48.08 -22.74
CA GLY A 27 31.68 47.36 -23.94
C GLY A 27 32.90 46.40 -23.86
N SER A 28 32.69 45.20 -24.40
CA SER A 28 33.66 44.20 -24.89
C SER A 28 34.17 43.10 -23.92
N THR A 29 33.83 41.86 -24.31
CA THR A 29 34.66 40.64 -24.34
C THR A 29 35.82 40.51 -23.35
N GLY A 30 35.72 39.54 -22.44
CA GLY A 30 36.85 39.06 -21.67
C GLY A 30 36.45 37.99 -20.66
N THR A 31 36.72 36.73 -20.99
CA THR A 31 36.69 35.57 -20.10
C THR A 31 37.46 35.81 -18.80
N PRO A 32 36.92 35.46 -17.61
CA PRO A 32 37.73 35.43 -16.40
C PRO A 32 38.56 34.13 -16.32
N PRO A 33 39.80 34.20 -15.80
CA PRO A 33 40.71 33.08 -15.71
C PRO A 33 40.46 32.18 -14.48
N SER A 34 40.82 30.91 -14.67
CA SER A 34 40.87 29.84 -13.67
C SER A 34 41.64 30.24 -12.40
N SER A 35 41.15 29.78 -11.26
CA SER A 35 41.87 29.76 -9.97
C SER A 35 41.64 28.40 -9.27
N PRO A 36 42.59 27.96 -8.44
CA PRO A 36 42.87 26.54 -8.14
C PRO A 36 42.04 25.97 -6.98
N PRO A 37 41.96 24.63 -6.80
CA PRO A 37 41.23 24.04 -5.68
C PRO A 37 42.05 24.07 -4.38
N PRO A 38 41.43 24.36 -3.22
CA PRO A 38 42.02 24.04 -1.92
C PRO A 38 41.78 22.56 -1.51
N PRO A 39 42.62 22.02 -0.61
CA PRO A 39 42.71 20.60 -0.29
C PRO A 39 41.69 20.18 0.77
N GLY A 40 41.41 18.87 0.80
CA GLY A 40 40.30 18.27 1.52
C GLY A 40 40.28 18.44 3.03
N MET A 41 39.08 18.26 3.58
CA MET A 41 38.79 17.77 4.93
C MET A 41 37.39 17.12 4.89
N ILE A 42 37.32 15.82 5.19
CA ILE A 42 36.75 15.26 6.43
C ILE A 42 35.23 15.48 6.55
N GLY A 43 34.50 14.38 6.39
CA GLY A 43 33.46 13.93 7.31
C GLY A 43 32.18 14.75 7.39
N ARG A 44 31.09 14.19 6.86
CA ARG A 44 29.77 14.29 7.51
C ARG A 44 28.83 13.18 7.05
N ASN A 45 28.48 12.35 8.03
CA ASN A 45 27.43 11.34 7.95
C ASN A 45 26.09 12.03 7.72
N SER A 46 25.42 11.71 6.62
CA SER A 46 24.01 11.99 6.41
C SER A 46 23.18 10.82 6.94
N THR A 47 22.53 11.06 8.08
CA THR A 47 21.43 10.26 8.61
C THR A 47 20.18 10.49 7.76
N SER A 48 19.71 9.45 7.07
CA SER A 48 18.38 9.43 6.46
C SER A 48 17.46 8.49 7.26
N PRO A 49 16.23 8.90 7.60
CA PRO A 49 15.22 8.03 8.20
C PRO A 49 14.33 7.46 7.10
N LEU A 50 14.47 6.18 6.78
CA LEU A 50 13.45 5.46 6.02
C LEU A 50 13.54 3.95 6.32
N ALA A 51 12.89 3.55 7.40
CA ALA A 51 12.62 2.15 7.68
C ALA A 51 11.31 2.08 8.47
N GLN A 52 10.28 1.50 7.87
CA GLN A 52 9.39 0.50 8.47
C GLN A 52 8.18 0.25 7.56
N SER A 53 8.07 -1.01 7.10
CA SER A 53 6.83 -1.81 7.05
C SER A 53 6.73 -2.65 5.78
N PHE A 54 7.47 -3.77 5.73
CA PHE A 54 7.00 -4.98 5.06
C PHE A 54 7.29 -6.16 5.99
N HIS A 55 6.23 -6.60 6.64
CA HIS A 55 6.21 -7.83 7.42
C HIS A 55 5.32 -8.81 6.66
N ASP A 56 5.83 -10.04 6.58
CA ASP A 56 5.05 -11.28 6.61
C ASP A 56 4.42 -11.78 5.30
N MET A 57 5.10 -12.75 4.68
CA MET A 57 4.51 -13.78 3.81
C MET A 57 5.41 -15.03 3.92
N ASP A 58 5.01 -15.92 4.82
CA ASP A 58 5.55 -17.27 4.99
C ASP A 58 5.25 -18.14 3.76
N LEU A 59 6.30 -18.74 3.22
CA LEU A 59 6.28 -19.81 2.23
C LEU A 59 6.43 -21.14 2.98
N ASP A 60 5.40 -21.97 2.96
CA ASP A 60 5.48 -23.36 3.43
C ASP A 60 5.53 -24.33 2.23
N ASP A 61 6.35 -25.36 2.39
CA ASP A 61 7.02 -26.12 1.35
C ASP A 61 6.57 -27.60 1.33
N GLY A 62 6.31 -28.11 0.13
CA GLY A 62 6.41 -29.52 -0.26
C GLY A 62 5.15 -30.44 -0.20
N PRO A 63 5.22 -31.68 -0.73
CA PRO A 63 5.97 -32.14 -1.91
C PRO A 63 5.09 -32.93 -2.91
N SER A 64 5.61 -33.05 -4.14
CA SER A 64 5.09 -33.84 -5.26
C SER A 64 5.09 -35.36 -4.99
N THR A 65 4.02 -36.06 -5.36
CA THR A 65 4.09 -37.47 -5.78
C THR A 65 2.95 -37.84 -6.75
N SER A 66 3.36 -38.45 -7.86
CA SER A 66 2.55 -39.11 -8.86
C SER A 66 2.01 -40.45 -8.34
N ARG A 67 0.79 -40.85 -8.75
CA ARG A 67 0.40 -42.25 -9.05
C ARG A 67 -1.07 -42.38 -9.46
N SER A 68 -1.30 -42.83 -10.69
CA SER A 68 -2.48 -43.62 -11.07
C SER A 68 -2.51 -44.93 -10.26
N PRO A 69 -3.68 -45.53 -9.97
CA PRO A 69 -4.05 -46.73 -10.75
C PRO A 69 -5.56 -47.11 -10.84
N SER A 70 -5.92 -47.67 -12.00
CA SER A 70 -6.71 -48.91 -12.26
C SER A 70 -8.20 -49.13 -11.86
N ARG A 71 -8.99 -49.42 -12.93
CA ARG A 71 -9.96 -50.56 -13.18
C ARG A 71 -11.38 -50.53 -12.52
N PRO A 72 -12.33 -51.43 -12.88
CA PRO A 72 -12.85 -51.87 -14.20
C PRO A 72 -14.40 -52.13 -14.27
N GLY A 73 -14.99 -52.24 -15.49
CA GLY A 73 -16.27 -52.95 -15.80
C GLY A 73 -17.59 -52.27 -15.33
N THR A 74 -18.75 -52.34 -15.97
CA THR A 74 -19.33 -53.19 -17.03
C THR A 74 -20.61 -52.52 -17.59
N ASN A 75 -20.87 -52.71 -18.88
CA ASN A 75 -22.15 -52.88 -19.58
C ASN A 75 -23.37 -52.02 -19.16
N ASN A 76 -23.89 -51.20 -20.09
CA ASN A 76 -25.12 -51.61 -20.76
C ASN A 76 -25.34 -50.88 -22.11
N SER A 77 -25.77 -51.67 -23.08
CA SER A 77 -26.17 -51.33 -24.43
C SER A 77 -27.37 -50.40 -24.50
N ASN A 78 -27.35 -49.42 -25.40
CA ASN A 78 -28.51 -49.10 -26.23
C ASN A 78 -28.06 -48.41 -27.53
N GLY A 79 -28.51 -48.98 -28.64
CA GLY A 79 -28.05 -48.67 -29.98
C GLY A 79 -28.37 -47.24 -30.41
N SER A 80 -27.39 -46.61 -31.03
CA SER A 80 -27.61 -45.46 -31.91
C SER A 80 -26.93 -45.78 -33.23
N PHE A 81 -27.73 -45.77 -34.28
CA PHE A 81 -27.36 -46.05 -35.65
C PHE A 81 -26.20 -45.16 -36.09
N GLY A 82 -25.18 -45.79 -36.68
CA GLY A 82 -24.17 -45.10 -37.46
C GLY A 82 -24.81 -44.42 -38.67
N LEU A 83 -24.74 -43.09 -38.68
CA LEU A 83 -24.82 -42.26 -39.88
C LEU A 83 -23.65 -41.28 -39.83
N SER A 84 -22.45 -41.79 -40.13
CA SER A 84 -21.36 -40.97 -40.65
C SER A 84 -21.80 -40.48 -42.04
N VAL A 85 -22.50 -39.34 -42.05
CA VAL A 85 -22.77 -38.60 -43.28
C VAL A 85 -21.55 -37.73 -43.55
N ASP A 86 -20.79 -38.12 -44.57
CA ASP A 86 -19.74 -37.29 -45.16
C ASP A 86 -20.34 -35.93 -45.57
N PRO A 87 -19.73 -34.78 -45.20
CA PRO A 87 -20.29 -33.45 -45.44
C PRO A 87 -20.23 -33.00 -46.92
N ARG A 88 -19.98 -33.93 -47.85
CA ARG A 88 -19.81 -33.65 -49.29
C ARG A 88 -20.98 -34.10 -50.17
N ASP A 89 -21.96 -34.83 -49.63
CA ASP A 89 -23.09 -35.39 -50.39
C ASP A 89 -24.48 -34.84 -49.98
N LEU A 90 -24.55 -33.62 -49.43
CA LEU A 90 -25.84 -32.93 -49.26
C LEU A 90 -26.22 -32.18 -50.55
N PRO A 91 -27.44 -32.38 -51.10
CA PRO A 91 -27.93 -31.55 -52.20
C PRO A 91 -27.97 -30.08 -51.76
N PRO A 92 -27.72 -29.10 -52.66
CA PRO A 92 -27.72 -27.69 -52.28
C PRO A 92 -29.08 -27.33 -51.68
N SER A 93 -29.07 -27.03 -50.37
CA SER A 93 -30.24 -26.53 -49.64
C SER A 93 -30.77 -25.32 -50.40
N ALA A 94 -32.00 -25.44 -50.91
CA ALA A 94 -32.70 -24.34 -51.54
C ALA A 94 -32.62 -23.07 -50.65
N PRO A 95 -32.44 -21.87 -51.24
CA PRO A 95 -32.42 -20.64 -50.47
C PRO A 95 -33.73 -20.52 -49.70
N ARG A 96 -33.65 -20.49 -48.37
CA ARG A 96 -34.80 -20.23 -47.51
C ARG A 96 -35.34 -18.86 -47.90
N LYS A 97 -36.63 -18.78 -48.20
CA LYS A 97 -37.28 -17.50 -48.50
C LYS A 97 -37.00 -16.54 -47.33
N PRO A 98 -36.53 -15.31 -47.57
CA PRO A 98 -36.32 -14.35 -46.50
C PRO A 98 -37.65 -14.16 -45.76
N ILE A 99 -37.64 -14.45 -44.47
CA ILE A 99 -38.79 -14.22 -43.60
C ILE A 99 -39.03 -12.70 -43.61
N ASP A 100 -40.29 -12.29 -43.79
CA ASP A 100 -40.67 -10.88 -43.67
C ASP A 100 -40.15 -10.34 -42.32
N PRO A 101 -39.37 -9.25 -42.29
CA PRO A 101 -38.80 -8.71 -41.06
C PRO A 101 -39.86 -8.43 -39.99
N GLN A 102 -41.10 -8.10 -40.38
CA GLN A 102 -42.20 -7.90 -39.44
C GLN A 102 -42.58 -9.22 -38.74
N LEU A 103 -42.73 -10.31 -39.50
CA LEU A 103 -43.04 -11.64 -38.96
C LEU A 103 -41.90 -12.20 -38.10
N ALA A 104 -40.65 -11.95 -38.47
CA ALA A 104 -39.48 -12.36 -37.69
C ALA A 104 -39.44 -11.65 -36.32
N LEU A 105 -39.79 -10.35 -36.28
CA LEU A 105 -39.90 -9.59 -35.05
C LEU A 105 -41.06 -10.09 -34.18
N GLU A 106 -42.24 -10.34 -34.76
CA GLU A 106 -43.39 -10.87 -34.01
C GLU A 106 -43.10 -12.26 -33.41
N LEU A 107 -42.45 -13.16 -34.16
CA LEU A 107 -42.05 -14.47 -33.65
C LEU A 107 -41.02 -14.34 -32.52
N ARG A 108 -40.07 -13.41 -32.65
CA ARG A 108 -39.08 -13.16 -31.60
C ARG A 108 -39.72 -12.54 -30.36
N VAL A 109 -40.64 -11.60 -30.51
CA VAL A 109 -41.40 -11.00 -29.40
C VAL A 109 -42.24 -12.06 -28.71
N ARG A 110 -42.98 -12.89 -29.46
CA ARG A 110 -43.77 -13.99 -28.90
C ARG A 110 -42.91 -15.05 -28.20
N TRP A 111 -41.69 -15.28 -28.70
CA TRP A 111 -40.72 -16.16 -28.04
C TRP A 111 -40.18 -15.55 -26.74
N LEU A 112 -39.88 -14.24 -26.74
CA LEU A 112 -39.50 -13.51 -25.53
C LEU A 112 -40.64 -13.48 -24.51
N GLU A 113 -41.88 -13.28 -24.93
CA GLU A 113 -43.07 -13.36 -24.07
C GLU A 113 -43.23 -14.77 -23.50
N ALA A 114 -43.06 -15.81 -24.32
CA ALA A 114 -43.14 -17.20 -23.87
C ALA A 114 -42.02 -17.57 -22.89
N LEU A 115 -40.83 -16.97 -23.03
CA LEU A 115 -39.73 -17.12 -22.09
C LEU A 115 -39.99 -16.39 -20.77
N VAL A 116 -40.50 -15.16 -20.83
CA VAL A 116 -40.72 -14.30 -19.66
C VAL A 116 -41.95 -14.74 -18.85
N LEU A 117 -43.07 -15.03 -19.52
CA LEU A 117 -44.35 -15.40 -18.90
C LEU A 117 -44.53 -16.92 -18.75
N GLY A 118 -43.63 -17.71 -19.33
CA GLY A 118 -43.81 -19.16 -19.47
C GLY A 118 -44.91 -19.51 -20.49
N LEU A 119 -44.84 -20.72 -21.05
CA LEU A 119 -45.94 -21.26 -21.86
C LEU A 119 -47.16 -21.54 -20.97
N SER A 120 -47.97 -20.51 -20.71
CA SER A 120 -49.27 -20.63 -20.05
C SER A 120 -50.26 -21.30 -21.01
N GLY A 121 -50.19 -22.63 -21.10
CA GLY A 121 -51.04 -23.38 -22.02
C GLY A 121 -50.73 -24.87 -22.08
N SER A 122 -50.94 -25.62 -20.98
CA SER A 122 -51.40 -27.01 -21.07
C SER A 122 -51.90 -27.54 -19.72
N THR A 123 -53.22 -27.61 -19.62
CA THR A 123 -54.00 -28.37 -18.66
C THR A 123 -53.74 -29.86 -18.82
N LEU A 124 -52.89 -30.45 -17.97
CA LEU A 124 -52.98 -31.88 -17.65
C LEU A 124 -52.80 -32.11 -16.15
N LYS A 125 -53.90 -32.59 -15.56
CA LYS A 125 -54.07 -33.05 -14.18
C LYS A 125 -53.40 -34.42 -14.06
N GLY A 126 -52.30 -34.51 -13.32
CA GLY A 126 -51.61 -35.76 -13.02
C GLY A 126 -51.00 -35.69 -11.63
N LYS A 127 -51.56 -36.47 -10.70
CA LYS A 127 -50.98 -36.73 -9.37
C LYS A 127 -49.66 -37.48 -9.54
N GLY A 128 -48.56 -36.91 -9.06
CA GLY A 128 -47.27 -37.58 -8.97
C GLY A 128 -46.37 -36.81 -8.01
N LYS A 129 -46.12 -37.38 -6.84
CA LYS A 129 -45.28 -36.84 -5.78
C LYS A 129 -43.86 -37.36 -6.03
N GLU A 130 -42.92 -36.51 -6.44
CA GLU A 130 -41.49 -36.80 -6.34
C GLU A 130 -40.68 -35.56 -5.98
N LEU A 131 -39.73 -35.78 -5.07
CA LEU A 131 -38.74 -34.85 -4.56
C LEU A 131 -37.64 -34.68 -5.62
N GLY A 132 -37.40 -33.44 -6.04
CA GLY A 132 -36.26 -33.09 -6.88
C GLY A 132 -36.54 -31.82 -7.69
N LEU A 133 -35.87 -30.72 -7.31
CA LEU A 133 -35.76 -29.47 -8.07
C LEU A 133 -37.08 -29.01 -8.71
N GLY A 134 -37.92 -28.38 -7.88
CA GLY A 134 -39.23 -27.87 -8.26
C GLY A 134 -39.16 -26.91 -9.44
N GLY A 135 -39.46 -27.41 -10.63
CA GLY A 135 -40.01 -26.65 -11.73
C GLY A 135 -41.52 -26.85 -11.73
N GLY A 136 -42.22 -26.13 -10.85
CA GLY A 136 -43.67 -26.13 -10.81
C GLY A 136 -44.23 -25.40 -12.03
N LYS A 137 -45.31 -25.93 -12.61
CA LYS A 137 -46.11 -25.27 -13.65
C LYS A 137 -46.35 -23.78 -13.32
N GLY A 138 -45.72 -22.88 -14.08
CA GLY A 138 -45.95 -21.43 -13.98
C GLY A 138 -44.87 -20.63 -13.24
N GLU A 139 -43.66 -21.17 -13.09
CA GLU A 139 -42.53 -20.35 -12.64
C GLU A 139 -42.08 -19.42 -13.78
N ASN A 140 -42.49 -18.15 -13.67
CA ASN A 140 -42.02 -17.07 -14.53
C ASN A 140 -40.49 -16.98 -14.44
N LEU A 141 -39.81 -16.65 -15.54
CA LEU A 141 -38.36 -16.44 -15.57
C LEU A 141 -37.87 -15.52 -14.46
N VAL A 142 -38.70 -14.55 -14.07
CA VAL A 142 -38.46 -13.64 -12.95
C VAL A 142 -38.26 -14.40 -11.63
N ARG A 143 -39.14 -15.37 -11.29
CA ARG A 143 -39.00 -16.13 -10.04
C ARG A 143 -37.84 -17.11 -10.07
N LEU A 144 -37.54 -17.67 -11.24
CA LEU A 144 -36.38 -18.53 -11.41
C LEU A 144 -35.09 -17.71 -11.31
N ALA A 145 -35.06 -16.50 -11.88
CA ALA A 145 -33.95 -15.57 -11.74
C ALA A 145 -33.75 -15.12 -10.29
N GLU A 146 -34.83 -14.82 -9.55
CA GLU A 146 -34.75 -14.50 -8.12
C GLU A 146 -34.22 -15.68 -7.29
N ASN A 147 -34.64 -16.91 -7.61
CA ASN A 147 -34.13 -18.11 -6.91
C ASN A 147 -32.66 -18.39 -7.24
N VAL A 148 -32.27 -18.27 -8.51
CA VAL A 148 -30.86 -18.39 -8.93
C VAL A 148 -30.02 -17.27 -8.33
N GLN A 149 -30.53 -16.05 -8.28
CA GLN A 149 -29.87 -14.93 -7.63
C GLN A 149 -29.67 -15.19 -6.14
N GLY A 150 -30.70 -15.64 -5.42
CA GLY A 150 -30.57 -15.97 -4.00
C GLY A 150 -29.60 -17.14 -3.73
N GLN A 151 -29.59 -18.15 -4.61
CA GLN A 151 -28.60 -19.25 -4.53
C GLN A 151 -27.18 -18.78 -4.84
N LEU A 152 -27.03 -17.86 -5.80
CA LEU A 152 -25.74 -17.27 -6.15
C LEU A 152 -25.23 -16.39 -5.02
N GLU A 153 -26.05 -15.48 -4.49
CA GLU A 153 -25.71 -14.64 -3.33
C GLU A 153 -25.29 -15.49 -2.13
N ALA A 154 -26.02 -16.56 -1.82
CA ALA A 154 -25.65 -17.50 -0.75
C ALA A 154 -24.30 -18.21 -1.00
N ALA A 155 -23.98 -18.55 -2.25
CA ALA A 155 -22.69 -19.15 -2.61
C ALA A 155 -21.54 -18.12 -2.62
N VAL A 156 -21.84 -16.86 -2.95
CA VAL A 156 -20.91 -15.72 -2.97
C VAL A 156 -20.53 -15.30 -1.56
N ASP A 157 -21.49 -15.24 -0.64
CA ASP A 157 -21.22 -14.89 0.75
C ASP A 157 -20.30 -15.90 1.44
N GLY A 158 -20.31 -17.16 0.99
CA GLY A 158 -19.39 -18.20 1.46
C GLY A 158 -17.98 -18.15 0.84
N ASN A 159 -17.76 -17.38 -0.23
CA ASN A 159 -16.48 -17.33 -0.94
C ASN A 159 -16.04 -15.90 -1.27
N GLU A 160 -15.05 -15.42 -0.52
CA GLU A 160 -14.51 -14.07 -0.68
C GLU A 160 -13.85 -13.82 -2.04
N GLY A 161 -13.27 -14.84 -2.67
CA GLY A 161 -12.69 -14.74 -4.01
C GLY A 161 -13.77 -14.52 -5.08
N LEU A 162 -14.89 -15.22 -4.97
CA LEU A 162 -16.03 -15.06 -5.88
C LEU A 162 -16.71 -13.69 -5.69
N ARG A 163 -16.78 -13.19 -4.44
CA ARG A 163 -17.28 -11.84 -4.13
C ARG A 163 -16.43 -10.75 -4.76
N LYS A 164 -15.10 -10.86 -4.68
CA LYS A 164 -14.18 -9.92 -5.35
C LYS A 164 -14.38 -9.97 -6.87
N PHE A 165 -14.40 -11.17 -7.45
CA PHE A 165 -14.65 -11.37 -8.87
C PHE A 165 -15.99 -10.78 -9.34
N MET A 166 -17.08 -10.96 -8.60
CA MET A 166 -18.38 -10.37 -8.92
C MET A 166 -18.37 -8.84 -8.85
N ALA A 167 -17.63 -8.25 -7.90
CA ALA A 167 -17.46 -6.79 -7.83
C ALA A 167 -16.69 -6.22 -9.04
N GLN A 168 -15.85 -7.03 -9.68
CA GLN A 168 -15.09 -6.69 -10.89
C GLN A 168 -15.65 -7.36 -12.16
N TYR A 169 -16.86 -7.91 -12.10
CA TYR A 169 -17.41 -8.70 -13.20
C TYR A 169 -17.51 -7.89 -14.48
N ASP A 170 -18.02 -6.66 -14.41
CA ASP A 170 -18.16 -5.79 -15.57
C ASP A 170 -16.81 -5.42 -16.21
N GLN A 171 -15.76 -5.33 -15.39
CA GLN A 171 -14.40 -5.07 -15.87
C GLN A 171 -13.83 -6.27 -16.62
N HIS A 172 -14.17 -7.49 -16.20
CA HIS A 172 -13.67 -8.74 -16.78
C HIS A 172 -14.69 -9.48 -17.67
N ALA A 173 -15.87 -8.90 -17.92
CA ALA A 173 -16.94 -9.53 -18.69
C ALA A 173 -16.52 -9.87 -20.13
N HIS A 174 -15.64 -9.05 -20.71
CA HIS A 174 -15.05 -9.29 -22.03
C HIS A 174 -14.19 -10.56 -22.07
N LEU A 175 -13.54 -10.93 -20.94
CA LEU A 175 -12.74 -12.15 -20.81
C LEU A 175 -13.60 -13.41 -20.71
N LEU A 176 -14.85 -13.27 -20.27
CA LEU A 176 -15.82 -14.36 -20.16
C LEU A 176 -16.65 -14.55 -21.44
N THR A 177 -16.54 -13.64 -22.39
CA THR A 177 -17.19 -13.77 -23.69
C THR A 177 -16.53 -14.93 -24.42
N SER A 178 -17.35 -15.87 -24.92
CA SER A 178 -16.88 -17.06 -25.64
C SER A 178 -15.89 -16.73 -26.77
N SER A 179 -16.00 -15.58 -27.41
CA SER A 179 -15.05 -15.09 -28.42
C SER A 179 -13.62 -14.91 -27.89
N PHE A 180 -13.44 -14.49 -26.64
CA PHE A 180 -12.12 -14.33 -26.02
C PHE A 180 -11.54 -15.67 -25.58
N ALA A 181 -12.36 -16.52 -24.93
CA ALA A 181 -11.93 -17.85 -24.49
C ALA A 181 -11.64 -18.81 -25.67
N LEU A 182 -12.37 -18.71 -26.79
CA LEU A 182 -12.07 -19.46 -28.01
C LEU A 182 -10.90 -18.87 -28.79
N SER A 183 -10.54 -17.60 -28.59
CA SER A 183 -9.39 -16.99 -29.26
C SER A 183 -8.07 -17.65 -28.89
N GLY A 184 -7.96 -18.28 -27.71
CA GLY A 184 -6.74 -19.00 -27.30
C GLY A 184 -6.72 -20.50 -27.62
N VAL A 185 -7.89 -21.12 -27.86
CA VAL A 185 -8.00 -22.59 -28.04
C VAL A 185 -8.09 -22.99 -29.52
N LEU A 186 -8.50 -22.08 -30.41
CA LEU A 186 -8.46 -22.29 -31.86
C LEU A 186 -7.28 -21.59 -32.56
N GLN A 187 -6.46 -20.80 -31.85
CA GLN A 187 -5.24 -20.19 -32.40
C GLN A 187 -4.02 -21.06 -32.08
N ASP A 188 -3.97 -22.26 -32.68
CA ASP A 188 -2.71 -23.00 -32.88
C ASP A 188 -1.92 -22.45 -34.07
N GLU A 189 -2.49 -21.52 -34.83
CA GLU A 189 -1.76 -20.65 -35.74
C GLU A 189 -1.57 -19.31 -35.06
N ALA A 190 -0.31 -18.96 -34.78
CA ALA A 190 0.12 -17.58 -34.67
C ALA A 190 -0.61 -16.77 -35.76
N PRO A 191 -1.11 -15.54 -35.48
CA PRO A 191 -1.88 -14.78 -36.47
C PRO A 191 -1.12 -14.84 -37.79
N SER A 192 -1.69 -15.51 -38.80
CA SER A 192 -0.97 -15.75 -40.04
C SER A 192 -0.83 -14.39 -40.70
N TYR A 193 0.29 -13.72 -40.45
CA TYR A 193 0.64 -12.41 -41.01
C TYR A 193 0.67 -12.42 -42.56
N SER A 194 0.54 -13.61 -43.18
CA SER A 194 0.37 -13.82 -44.62
C SER A 194 -0.91 -13.22 -45.18
N ASP A 195 -1.95 -13.06 -44.36
CA ASP A 195 -3.29 -12.69 -44.83
C ASP A 195 -3.60 -11.20 -44.59
N LEU A 196 -2.67 -10.47 -43.95
CA LEU A 196 -2.81 -9.03 -43.76
C LEU A 196 -2.47 -8.32 -45.08
N SER A 197 -3.35 -7.39 -45.47
CA SER A 197 -3.04 -6.48 -46.56
C SER A 197 -1.84 -5.60 -46.19
N PRO A 198 -1.03 -5.14 -47.16
CA PRO A 198 0.13 -4.29 -46.87
C PRO A 198 -0.26 -3.00 -46.12
N GLU A 199 -1.48 -2.49 -46.34
CA GLU A 199 -2.00 -1.32 -45.62
C GLU A 199 -2.31 -1.63 -44.15
N GLU A 200 -2.79 -2.83 -43.83
CA GLU A 200 -3.02 -3.29 -42.45
C GLU A 200 -1.71 -3.58 -41.72
N ILE A 201 -0.69 -4.08 -42.42
CA ILE A 201 0.65 -4.28 -41.87
C ILE A 201 1.27 -2.92 -41.53
N ASP A 202 1.16 -1.94 -42.43
CA ASP A 202 1.66 -0.58 -42.17
C ASP A 202 0.91 0.05 -40.98
N ALA A 203 -0.43 -0.07 -40.93
CA ALA A 203 -1.21 0.40 -39.79
C ALA A 203 -0.78 -0.27 -38.47
N PHE A 204 -0.61 -1.59 -38.47
CA PHE A 204 -0.15 -2.36 -37.32
C PHE A 204 1.27 -1.95 -36.89
N LEU A 205 2.18 -1.73 -37.83
CA LEU A 205 3.53 -1.24 -37.53
C LEU A 205 3.50 0.18 -36.95
N THR A 206 2.59 1.06 -37.40
CA THR A 206 2.43 2.38 -36.78
C THR A 206 1.82 2.31 -35.38
N GLU A 207 0.95 1.34 -35.11
CA GLU A 207 0.39 1.09 -33.78
C GLU A 207 1.45 0.50 -32.82
N MET A 208 2.29 -0.40 -33.32
CA MET A 208 3.36 -1.06 -32.55
C MET A 208 4.64 -0.22 -32.42
N GLU A 209 4.82 0.84 -33.23
CA GLU A 209 5.98 1.74 -33.16
C GLU A 209 6.28 2.27 -31.75
N PRO A 210 5.31 2.82 -30.98
CA PRO A 210 5.57 3.28 -29.61
C PRO A 210 6.06 2.14 -28.70
N ASP A 211 5.50 0.94 -28.82
CA ASP A 211 5.87 -0.22 -28.02
C ASP A 211 7.27 -0.72 -28.36
N ILE A 212 7.63 -0.76 -29.64
CA ILE A 212 8.98 -1.11 -30.10
C ILE A 212 10.01 -0.10 -29.58
N ARG A 213 9.67 1.20 -29.60
CA ARG A 213 10.55 2.26 -29.07
C ARG A 213 10.68 2.18 -27.54
N ALA A 214 9.60 1.86 -26.83
CA ALA A 214 9.64 1.64 -25.38
C ALA A 214 10.51 0.44 -25.05
N ALA A 215 10.32 -0.69 -25.73
CA ALA A 215 11.12 -1.89 -25.55
C ALA A 215 12.61 -1.65 -25.87
N ASP A 216 12.96 -0.90 -26.91
CA ASP A 216 14.35 -0.52 -27.20
C ASP A 216 14.94 0.39 -26.12
N SER A 217 14.15 1.31 -25.57
CA SER A 217 14.55 2.13 -24.42
C SER A 217 14.84 1.26 -23.19
N ASP A 218 13.95 0.31 -22.88
CA ASP A 218 14.09 -0.61 -21.76
C ASP A 218 15.30 -1.54 -21.95
N MET A 219 15.54 -2.04 -23.16
CA MET A 219 16.72 -2.84 -23.48
C MET A 219 18.01 -2.05 -23.31
N ARG A 220 18.05 -0.78 -23.70
CA ARG A 220 19.21 0.10 -23.44
C ARG A 220 19.41 0.37 -21.96
N GLU A 221 18.32 0.53 -21.20
CA GLU A 221 18.39 0.68 -19.75
C GLU A 221 18.93 -0.58 -19.09
N ILE A 222 18.42 -1.75 -19.46
CA ILE A 222 18.89 -3.04 -18.98
C ILE A 222 20.36 -3.23 -19.33
N ASP A 223 20.80 -2.93 -20.56
CA ASP A 223 22.20 -2.95 -20.94
C ASP A 223 23.05 -1.99 -20.11
N ALA A 224 22.54 -0.80 -19.78
CA ALA A 224 23.21 0.14 -18.91
C ALA A 224 23.32 -0.41 -17.48
N LEU A 225 22.29 -1.06 -16.95
CA LEU A 225 22.29 -1.71 -15.63
C LEU A 225 23.22 -2.92 -15.58
N VAL A 226 23.29 -3.71 -16.67
CA VAL A 226 24.24 -4.81 -16.84
C VAL A 226 25.67 -4.29 -16.87
N LYS A 227 25.96 -3.25 -17.66
CA LYS A 227 27.29 -2.59 -17.69
C LYS A 227 27.68 -1.97 -16.34
N LYS A 228 26.71 -1.46 -15.59
CA LYS A 228 26.89 -0.97 -14.21
C LYS A 228 27.07 -2.12 -13.20
N GLY A 229 26.87 -3.38 -13.60
CA GLY A 229 26.99 -4.55 -12.74
C GLY A 229 25.85 -4.69 -11.72
N VAL A 230 24.74 -3.97 -11.91
CA VAL A 230 23.58 -3.96 -10.99
C VAL A 230 22.75 -5.23 -11.13
N THR A 231 22.75 -5.87 -12.31
CA THR A 231 22.09 -7.15 -12.55
C THR A 231 22.80 -8.34 -11.91
N SER A 232 24.02 -8.11 -11.39
CA SER A 232 24.66 -9.13 -10.59
C SER A 232 24.07 -9.11 -9.18
N ALA A 233 23.32 -10.16 -8.86
CA ALA A 233 23.28 -10.73 -7.53
C ALA A 233 24.69 -11.19 -7.04
N GLY A 234 25.78 -10.66 -7.62
CA GLY A 234 27.15 -11.18 -7.55
C GLY A 234 27.89 -10.80 -6.29
N LYS A 235 27.34 -9.91 -5.46
CA LYS A 235 27.84 -9.67 -4.10
C LYS A 235 26.96 -10.31 -3.04
N LEU A 236 25.93 -11.06 -3.41
CA LEU A 236 25.06 -11.72 -2.43
C LEU A 236 25.83 -12.75 -1.61
N SER A 237 26.69 -13.52 -2.27
CA SER A 237 27.64 -14.43 -1.61
C SER A 237 28.60 -13.69 -0.67
N ASP A 238 28.99 -12.46 -1.00
CA ASP A 238 29.86 -11.66 -0.14
C ASP A 238 29.13 -11.22 1.15
N TYR A 239 27.81 -11.01 1.09
CA TYR A 239 27.00 -10.67 2.26
C TYR A 239 26.79 -11.84 3.23
N GLU A 240 26.78 -13.09 2.74
CA GLU A 240 26.75 -14.28 3.61
C GLU A 240 27.98 -14.33 4.52
N THR A 241 29.16 -13.94 4.01
CA THR A 241 30.38 -13.86 4.83
C THR A 241 30.33 -12.74 5.88
N LEU A 242 29.48 -11.73 5.68
CA LEU A 242 29.32 -10.57 6.55
C LEU A 242 28.30 -10.80 7.66
N GLN A 243 27.40 -11.78 7.50
CA GLN A 243 26.38 -12.15 8.48
C GLN A 243 26.94 -12.40 9.90
N PRO A 244 28.01 -13.20 10.12
CA PRO A 244 28.52 -13.40 11.48
C PRO A 244 29.07 -12.13 12.12
N ARG A 245 29.60 -11.21 11.29
CA ARG A 245 30.08 -9.90 11.78
C ARG A 245 28.91 -9.00 12.17
N LEU A 246 27.83 -9.04 11.40
CA LEU A 246 26.60 -8.31 11.71
C LEU A 246 25.95 -8.84 12.98
N ASP A 247 25.86 -10.16 13.14
CA ASP A 247 25.33 -10.78 14.36
C ASP A 247 26.17 -10.45 15.60
N ALA A 248 27.50 -10.44 15.45
CA ALA A 248 28.41 -10.02 16.52
C ALA A 248 28.20 -8.54 16.88
N LEU A 249 28.02 -7.68 15.88
CA LEU A 249 27.75 -6.24 16.08
C LEU A 249 26.40 -6.02 16.76
N LEU A 250 25.35 -6.71 16.32
CA LEU A 250 24.03 -6.63 16.93
C LEU A 250 24.07 -7.05 18.40
N LYS A 251 24.75 -8.16 18.73
CA LYS A 251 24.92 -8.63 20.11
C LYS A 251 25.70 -7.63 20.97
N ALA A 252 26.77 -7.04 20.43
CA ALA A 252 27.52 -6.00 21.12
C ALA A 252 26.66 -4.75 21.36
N ASN A 253 25.90 -4.31 20.34
CA ASN A 253 25.01 -3.16 20.45
C ASN A 253 23.91 -3.36 21.48
N THR A 254 23.29 -4.55 21.53
CA THR A 254 22.28 -4.86 22.56
C THR A 254 22.88 -4.82 23.97
N ALA A 255 24.10 -5.34 24.15
CA ALA A 255 24.79 -5.29 25.44
C ALA A 255 25.14 -3.83 25.83
N ASP A 256 25.55 -3.01 24.87
CA ASP A 256 25.84 -1.59 25.09
C ASP A 256 24.59 -0.80 25.48
N ILE A 257 23.43 -1.09 24.85
CA ILE A 257 22.14 -0.47 25.21
C ILE A 257 21.75 -0.83 26.65
N GLU A 258 21.90 -2.08 27.05
CA GLU A 258 21.59 -2.53 28.42
C GLU A 258 22.51 -1.86 29.45
N LEU A 259 23.81 -1.77 29.14
CA LEU A 259 24.79 -1.08 29.97
C LEU A 259 24.43 0.40 30.10
N ALA A 260 24.17 1.09 28.99
CA ALA A 260 23.77 2.49 28.97
C ALA A 260 22.52 2.73 29.83
N ALA A 261 21.48 1.92 29.67
CA ALA A 261 20.27 2.01 30.49
C ALA A 261 20.56 1.79 31.99
N SER A 262 21.47 0.88 32.34
CA SER A 262 21.87 0.66 33.74
C SER A 262 22.60 1.88 34.34
N LEU A 263 23.48 2.52 33.55
CA LEU A 263 24.19 3.72 33.98
C LEU A 263 23.27 4.92 34.08
N GLU A 264 22.35 5.10 33.14
CA GLU A 264 21.34 6.15 33.20
C GLU A 264 20.50 6.05 34.48
N ARG A 265 20.01 4.85 34.83
CA ARG A 265 19.29 4.64 36.10
C ARG A 265 20.15 4.97 37.32
N ARG A 266 21.43 4.60 37.29
CA ARG A 266 22.36 4.88 38.39
C ARG A 266 22.62 6.38 38.53
N ILE A 267 22.82 7.09 37.42
CA ILE A 267 23.02 8.54 37.38
C ILE A 267 21.76 9.25 37.86
N ALA A 268 20.58 8.86 37.37
CA ALA A 268 19.30 9.42 37.82
C ALA A 268 19.12 9.25 39.34
N THR A 269 19.44 8.07 39.88
CA THR A 269 19.39 7.82 41.33
C THR A 269 20.38 8.68 42.10
N LEU A 270 21.60 8.85 41.58
CA LEU A 270 22.61 9.71 42.20
C LEU A 270 22.18 11.18 42.20
N MET A 271 21.66 11.67 41.07
CA MET A 271 21.14 13.02 40.94
C MET A 271 19.96 13.26 41.89
N GLN A 272 19.04 12.30 42.03
CA GLN A 272 17.93 12.41 42.97
C GLN A 272 18.43 12.48 44.42
N LYS A 273 19.39 11.64 44.81
CA LYS A 273 19.99 11.70 46.16
C LYS A 273 20.68 13.03 46.41
N HIS A 274 21.40 13.55 45.42
CA HIS A 274 22.05 14.84 45.50
C HIS A 274 21.02 15.97 45.65
N ALA A 275 19.96 15.98 44.83
CA ALA A 275 18.87 16.95 44.94
C ALA A 275 18.26 16.93 46.35
N ASN A 276 17.86 15.76 46.85
CA ASN A 276 17.33 15.62 48.21
C ASN A 276 18.33 16.09 49.28
N SER A 277 19.63 15.87 49.10
CA SER A 277 20.65 16.33 50.06
C SER A 277 20.82 17.85 50.04
N VAL A 278 20.70 18.47 48.86
CA VAL A 278 20.73 19.93 48.71
C VAL A 278 19.49 20.54 49.32
N ASP A 279 18.31 19.95 49.09
CA ASP A 279 17.05 20.38 49.71
C ASP A 279 17.14 20.33 51.24
N ALA A 280 17.60 19.20 51.81
CA ALA A 280 17.82 19.08 53.25
C ALA A 280 18.85 20.07 53.81
N LEU A 281 19.94 20.34 53.08
CA LEU A 281 20.91 21.38 53.48
C LEU A 281 20.28 22.77 53.44
N SER A 282 19.48 23.08 52.41
CA SER A 282 18.77 24.36 52.31
C SER A 282 17.77 24.55 53.44
N GLU A 283 17.02 23.50 53.82
CA GLU A 283 16.11 23.53 54.97
C GLU A 283 16.89 23.77 56.27
N LEU A 284 18.05 23.13 56.44
CA LEU A 284 18.92 23.35 57.60
C LEU A 284 19.44 24.79 57.65
N PHE A 285 19.85 25.36 56.51
CA PHE A 285 20.30 26.75 56.45
C PHE A 285 19.18 27.73 56.80
N VAL A 286 17.95 27.50 56.34
CA VAL A 286 16.79 28.32 56.74
C VAL A 286 16.52 28.18 58.24
N ALA A 287 16.52 26.96 58.78
CA ALA A 287 16.31 26.74 60.21
C ALA A 287 17.41 27.40 61.08
N TRP A 288 18.64 27.44 60.59
CA TRP A 288 19.74 28.14 61.26
C TRP A 288 19.57 29.66 61.18
N ASP A 289 19.17 30.21 60.03
CA ASP A 289 18.91 31.63 59.85
C ASP A 289 17.78 32.11 60.77
N ASP A 290 16.68 31.34 60.88
CA ASP A 290 15.58 31.60 61.79
C ASP A 290 16.02 31.55 63.26
N ALA A 291 16.86 30.57 63.64
CA ALA A 291 17.37 30.44 65.00
C ALA A 291 18.33 31.59 65.38
N ILE A 292 19.18 32.03 64.44
CA ILE A 292 20.07 33.18 64.63
C ILE A 292 19.24 34.46 64.74
N THR A 293 18.30 34.69 63.83
CA THR A 293 17.40 35.85 63.87
C THR A 293 16.60 35.90 65.18
N GLY A 294 16.06 34.77 65.64
CA GLY A 294 15.35 34.70 66.91
C GLY A 294 16.25 34.96 68.12
N ALA A 295 17.51 34.51 68.08
CA ALA A 295 18.49 34.82 69.13
C ALA A 295 18.84 36.32 69.13
N GLU A 296 19.07 36.91 67.96
CA GLU A 296 19.32 38.35 67.80
C GLU A 296 18.14 39.18 68.31
N ASP A 297 16.90 38.84 67.94
CA ASP A 297 15.69 39.51 68.43
C ASP A 297 15.59 39.45 69.96
N SER A 298 15.87 38.28 70.56
CA SER A 298 15.86 38.14 72.02
C SER A 298 16.92 39.02 72.71
N ILE A 299 18.10 39.15 72.11
CA ILE A 299 19.17 40.03 72.61
C ILE A 299 18.73 41.48 72.50
N THR A 300 18.18 41.90 71.35
CA THR A 300 17.70 43.28 71.20
C THR A 300 16.57 43.62 72.18
N GLN A 301 15.69 42.66 72.49
CA GLN A 301 14.65 42.83 73.51
C GLN A 301 15.27 42.98 74.90
N MET A 302 16.18 42.09 75.30
CA MET A 302 16.87 42.17 76.59
C MET A 302 17.68 43.47 76.73
N GLU A 303 18.32 43.94 75.65
CA GLU A 303 19.03 45.22 75.62
C GLU A 303 18.09 46.41 75.80
N ARG A 304 16.93 46.42 75.13
CA ARG A 304 15.90 47.45 75.32
C ARG A 304 15.37 47.44 76.76
N GLU A 305 15.01 46.27 77.30
CA GLU A 305 14.53 46.14 78.67
C GLU A 305 15.58 46.61 79.69
N LYS A 306 16.87 46.29 79.47
CA LYS A 306 17.97 46.77 80.30
C LYS A 306 18.12 48.29 80.23
N GLN A 307 18.06 48.87 79.02
CA GLN A 307 18.11 50.32 78.84
C GLN A 307 16.93 51.02 79.53
N GLU A 308 15.73 50.44 79.46
CA GLU A 308 14.55 50.96 80.14
C GLU A 308 14.68 50.88 81.66
N ARG A 309 15.16 49.75 82.21
CA ARG A 309 15.44 49.62 83.65
C ARG A 309 16.47 50.63 84.14
N SER A 310 17.55 50.83 83.37
CA SER A 310 18.56 51.85 83.65
C SER A 310 17.96 53.25 83.61
N ARG A 311 17.11 53.55 82.62
CA ARG A 311 16.39 54.84 82.52
C ARG A 311 15.44 55.07 83.70
N LEU A 312 14.82 54.01 84.23
CA LEU A 312 13.94 54.06 85.40
C LEU A 312 14.71 54.08 86.73
N GLY A 313 16.04 53.93 86.71
CA GLY A 313 16.89 53.93 87.92
C GLY A 313 16.69 52.71 88.83
N LEU A 314 16.23 51.58 88.26
CA LEU A 314 16.02 50.31 88.98
C LEU A 314 17.27 49.42 89.05
N GLU A 315 18.37 49.85 88.43
CA GLU A 315 19.74 49.35 88.58
C GLU A 315 20.71 50.53 88.75
#